data_AF-A0A496WZJ9-F1
#
_entry.id   AF-A0A496WZJ9-F1
#
_cell.length_a   1.000
_cell.length_b   1.000
_cell.length_c   1.000
_cell.angle_alpha   90.00
_cell.angle_beta   90.00
_cell.angle_gamma   90.00
#
_symmetry.space_group_name_H-M   'P 1'
#
loop_
_entity.id
_entity.type
_entity.pdbx_description
1 polymer ?
#
loop_
_entity_poly.entity_id
_entity_poly.type
_entity_poly.pdbx_seq_one_letter_code
_entity_poly.pdbx_strand_id
1 'polypeptide(L)'
;MNVEMTEVLLVFGFSWVLVGCFLGLIQGVKHTQHHATLDQYAKSDDLLAYHQELISFKQKTTAHTHTMLFPVVVILIALSMPLNGYAGDHPAILVIGLIVATVIWTIGGVLNLKPLKGIGDLLLIVSIMVTIEGLAKGL
;
A
#
# COMPACT_ATOMS: atom_id res chain seq x y z
N MET A 1 20.03 -15.73 -11.90
CA MET A 1 18.84 -15.96 -11.06
C MET A 1 18.08 -14.65 -10.69
N ASN A 2 18.43 -13.48 -11.25
CA ASN A 2 17.82 -12.18 -10.85
C ASN A 2 16.65 -11.72 -11.73
N VAL A 3 16.53 -12.25 -12.95
CA VAL A 3 15.49 -11.83 -13.91
C VAL A 3 14.10 -12.28 -13.43
N GLU A 4 13.98 -13.54 -13.01
CA GLU A 4 12.71 -14.10 -12.51
C GLU A 4 12.15 -13.33 -11.31
N MET A 5 13.00 -12.93 -10.36
CA MET A 5 12.56 -12.18 -9.18
C MET A 5 12.09 -10.76 -9.51
N THR A 6 12.74 -10.12 -10.48
CA THR A 6 12.35 -8.80 -10.97
C THR A 6 10.98 -8.85 -11.65
N GLU A 7 10.77 -9.84 -12.52
CA GLU A 7 9.50 -10.06 -13.21
C GLU A 7 8.36 -10.32 -12.22
N VAL A 8 8.60 -11.12 -11.17
CA VAL A 8 7.61 -11.37 -10.11
C VAL A 8 7.16 -10.08 -9.43
N LEU A 9 8.09 -9.20 -9.04
CA LEU A 9 7.74 -7.92 -8.41
C LEU A 9 7.01 -6.98 -9.37
N LEU A 10 7.38 -6.96 -10.64
CA LEU A 10 6.69 -6.14 -11.64
C LEU A 10 5.25 -6.63 -11.85
N VAL A 11 5.06 -7.94 -12.08
CA VAL A 11 3.73 -8.53 -12.26
C VAL A 11 2.87 -8.29 -11.02
N PHE A 12 3.42 -8.50 -9.83
CA PHE A 12 2.71 -8.21 -8.59
C PHE A 12 2.35 -6.73 -8.46
N GLY A 13 3.32 -5.83 -8.66
CA GLY A 13 3.14 -4.40 -8.54
C GLY A 13 2.03 -3.88 -9.47
N PHE A 14 2.09 -4.21 -10.77
CA PHE A 14 1.05 -3.81 -11.71
C PHE A 14 -0.32 -4.40 -11.36
N SER A 15 -0.35 -5.67 -10.94
CA SER A 15 -1.60 -6.32 -10.52
C SER A 15 -2.21 -5.63 -9.30
N TRP A 16 -1.38 -5.20 -8.34
CA TRP A 16 -1.86 -4.54 -7.12
C TRP A 16 -2.25 -3.08 -7.34
N VAL A 17 -1.64 -2.39 -8.32
CA VAL A 17 -2.14 -1.08 -8.79
C VAL A 17 -3.59 -1.21 -9.27
N LEU A 18 -3.94 -2.29 -10.00
CA LEU A 18 -5.34 -2.51 -10.41
C LEU A 18 -6.27 -2.65 -9.20
N VAL A 19 -5.85 -3.38 -8.16
CA VAL A 19 -6.58 -3.48 -6.88
C VAL A 19 -6.78 -2.10 -6.27
N GLY A 20 -5.73 -1.27 -6.23
CA GLY A 20 -5.81 0.11 -5.77
C GLY A 20 -6.81 0.94 -6.58
N CYS A 21 -6.81 0.83 -7.90
CA CYS A 21 -7.77 1.49 -8.79
C CYS A 21 -9.22 1.08 -8.48
N PHE A 22 -9.49 -0.21 -8.25
CA PHE A 22 -10.82 -0.68 -7.85
C PHE A 22 -11.26 -0.08 -6.50
N LEU A 23 -10.36 -0.01 -5.51
CA LEU A 23 -10.67 0.66 -4.24
C LEU A 23 -10.97 2.15 -4.44
N GLY A 24 -10.24 2.82 -5.33
CA GLY A 24 -10.46 4.22 -5.68
C GLY A 24 -11.82 4.44 -6.34
N LEU A 25 -12.22 3.57 -7.27
CA LEU A 25 -13.53 3.62 -7.91
C LEU A 25 -14.65 3.43 -6.90
N ILE A 26 -14.53 2.44 -6.01
CA ILE A 26 -15.50 2.20 -4.92
C ILE A 26 -15.65 3.44 -4.03
N GLN A 27 -14.55 4.12 -3.72
CA GLN A 27 -14.58 5.36 -2.94
C GLN A 27 -15.20 6.52 -3.70
N GLY A 28 -14.89 6.67 -4.99
CA GLY A 28 -15.48 7.68 -5.85
C GLY A 28 -17.00 7.56 -5.91
N VAL A 29 -17.53 6.34 -6.06
CA VAL A 29 -18.99 6.10 -6.03
C VAL A 29 -19.60 6.45 -4.67
N LYS A 30 -18.92 6.11 -3.57
CA LYS A 30 -19.41 6.38 -2.21
C LYS A 30 -19.25 7.85 -1.77
N HIS A 31 -18.49 8.65 -2.49
CA HIS A 31 -18.19 10.04 -2.13
C HIS A 31 -19.47 10.90 -2.06
N THR A 32 -20.36 10.78 -3.05
CA THR A 32 -21.62 11.54 -3.06
C THR A 32 -22.52 11.17 -1.89
N GLN A 33 -22.63 9.87 -1.59
CA GLN A 33 -23.39 9.40 -0.43
C GLN A 33 -22.79 9.91 0.88
N HIS A 34 -21.47 9.88 1.01
CA HIS A 34 -20.76 10.39 2.18
C HIS A 34 -21.07 11.89 2.44
N HIS A 35 -21.02 12.74 1.40
CA HIS A 35 -21.37 14.16 1.54
C HIS A 35 -22.83 14.35 1.97
N ALA A 36 -23.76 13.61 1.35
CA ALA A 36 -25.17 13.68 1.75
C ALA A 36 -25.38 13.28 3.22
N THR A 37 -24.65 12.27 3.70
CA THR A 37 -24.68 11.85 5.12
C THR A 37 -24.09 12.92 6.04
N LEU A 38 -22.96 13.54 5.68
CA LEU A 38 -22.38 14.64 6.45
C LEU A 38 -23.31 15.86 6.53
N ASP A 39 -23.95 16.22 5.42
CA ASP A 39 -24.94 17.32 5.37
C ASP A 39 -26.14 17.03 6.28
N GLN A 40 -26.58 15.77 6.35
CA GLN A 40 -27.65 15.35 7.24
C GLN A 40 -27.25 15.54 8.72
N TYR A 41 -26.06 15.06 9.12
CA TYR A 41 -25.59 15.22 10.50
C TYR A 41 -25.34 16.67 10.89
N ALA A 42 -24.87 17.49 9.95
CA ALA A 42 -24.71 18.93 10.17
C ALA A 42 -26.06 19.63 10.41
N LYS A 43 -27.11 19.26 9.65
CA LYS A 43 -28.46 19.81 9.83
C LYS A 43 -29.12 19.38 11.15
N SER A 44 -28.77 18.21 11.68
CA SER A 44 -29.28 17.73 12.96
C SER A 44 -28.44 18.14 14.17
N ASP A 45 -27.39 18.95 13.97
CA ASP A 45 -26.44 19.36 15.01
C ASP A 45 -25.77 18.18 15.76
N ASP A 46 -25.62 17.02 15.08
CA ASP A 46 -24.96 15.84 15.64
C ASP A 46 -23.48 15.82 15.27
N LEU A 47 -22.70 16.62 16.02
CA LEU A 47 -21.26 16.77 15.81
C LEU A 47 -20.49 15.45 15.98
N LEU A 48 -20.95 14.56 16.87
CA LEU A 48 -20.27 13.30 17.12
C LEU A 48 -20.40 12.36 15.92
N ALA A 49 -21.61 12.17 15.40
CA ALA A 49 -21.84 11.35 14.22
C ALA A 49 -21.13 11.92 12.99
N TYR A 50 -21.16 13.24 12.83
CA TYR A 50 -20.43 13.94 11.76
C TYR A 50 -18.94 13.59 11.76
N HIS A 51 -18.27 13.73 12.90
CA HIS A 51 -16.84 13.46 12.99
C HIS A 51 -16.50 11.97 12.83
N GLN A 52 -17.34 11.07 13.36
CA GLN A 52 -17.14 9.63 13.18
C GLN A 52 -17.22 9.22 11.71
N GLU A 53 -18.20 9.73 10.97
CA GLU A 53 -18.36 9.45 9.55
C GLU A 53 -17.19 10.03 8.73
N LEU A 54 -16.76 11.26 9.02
CA LEU A 54 -15.61 11.88 8.37
C LEU A 54 -14.31 11.08 8.61
N ILE A 55 -14.06 10.64 9.85
CA ILE A 55 -12.88 9.83 10.20
C ILE A 55 -12.94 8.48 9.47
N SER A 56 -14.10 7.82 9.48
CA SER A 56 -14.33 6.53 8.80
C SER A 56 -14.03 6.63 7.30
N PHE A 57 -14.51 7.69 6.64
CA PHE A 57 -14.23 7.91 5.22
C PHE A 57 -12.75 8.19 4.96
N LYS A 58 -12.11 9.06 5.75
CA LYS A 58 -10.67 9.34 5.66
C LYS A 58 -9.80 8.09 5.84
N GLN A 59 -10.19 7.18 6.74
CA GLN A 59 -9.48 5.91 6.95
C GLN A 59 -9.53 5.03 5.71
N LYS A 60 -10.69 4.96 5.02
CA LYS A 60 -10.81 4.26 3.74
C LYS A 60 -9.94 4.93 2.67
N THR A 61 -9.98 6.25 2.56
CA THR A 61 -9.11 7.00 1.62
C THR A 61 -7.64 6.70 1.85
N THR A 62 -7.20 6.70 3.11
CA THR A 62 -5.84 6.30 3.48
C THR A 62 -5.49 4.90 3.00
N ALA A 63 -6.43 3.95 3.16
CA ALA A 63 -6.26 2.58 2.70
C ALA A 63 -6.05 2.52 1.17
N HIS A 64 -6.87 3.24 0.40
CA HIS A 64 -6.71 3.33 -1.05
C HIS A 64 -5.36 3.95 -1.45
N THR A 65 -4.97 5.07 -0.84
CA THR A 65 -3.71 5.76 -1.16
C THR A 65 -2.50 4.85 -0.99
N HIS A 66 -2.41 4.10 0.11
CA HIS A 66 -1.27 3.19 0.33
C HIS A 66 -1.36 1.93 -0.53
N THR A 67 -2.57 1.43 -0.83
CA THR A 67 -2.76 0.35 -1.80
C THR A 67 -2.27 0.75 -3.20
N MET A 68 -2.28 2.05 -3.52
CA MET A 68 -1.68 2.59 -4.75
C MET A 68 -0.17 2.85 -4.61
N LEU A 69 0.27 3.41 -3.48
CA LEU A 69 1.67 3.82 -3.28
C LEU A 69 2.63 2.65 -3.15
N PHE A 70 2.29 1.64 -2.36
CA PHE A 70 3.22 0.53 -2.07
C PHE A 70 3.57 -0.28 -3.32
N PRO A 71 2.64 -0.61 -4.22
CA PRO A 71 2.98 -1.26 -5.48
C PRO A 71 3.89 -0.42 -6.37
N VAL A 72 3.75 0.91 -6.36
CA VAL A 72 4.68 1.80 -7.09
C VAL A 72 6.08 1.68 -6.52
N VAL A 73 6.24 1.69 -5.19
CA VAL A 73 7.53 1.44 -4.53
C VAL A 73 8.10 0.08 -4.94
N VAL A 74 7.27 -0.97 -4.94
CA VAL A 74 7.67 -2.31 -5.37
C VAL A 74 8.17 -2.33 -6.82
N ILE A 75 7.46 -1.67 -7.74
CA ILE A 75 7.86 -1.55 -9.15
C ILE A 75 9.21 -0.83 -9.27
N LEU A 76 9.40 0.28 -8.54
CA LEU A 76 10.65 1.03 -8.54
C LEU A 76 11.82 0.18 -8.02
N ILE A 77 11.61 -0.59 -6.95
CA ILE A 77 12.61 -1.52 -6.44
C ILE A 77 12.95 -2.57 -7.49
N ALA A 78 11.94 -3.21 -8.11
CA ALA A 78 12.13 -4.21 -9.15
C ALA A 78 12.98 -3.67 -10.31
N LEU A 79 12.67 -2.46 -10.81
CA LEU A 79 13.42 -1.81 -11.88
C LEU A 79 14.86 -1.45 -11.46
N SER A 80 15.09 -1.14 -10.19
CA SER A 80 16.42 -0.77 -9.67
C SER A 80 17.37 -1.96 -9.49
N MET A 81 16.84 -3.16 -9.21
CA MET A 81 17.63 -4.36 -8.93
C MET A 81 18.60 -4.76 -10.06
N PRO A 82 18.16 -4.88 -11.33
CA PRO A 82 19.07 -5.25 -12.41
C PRO A 82 20.03 -4.13 -12.80
N LEU A 83 19.65 -2.87 -12.62
CA LEU A 83 20.46 -1.71 -13.04
C LEU A 83 21.71 -1.50 -12.20
N ASN A 84 21.65 -1.81 -10.89
CA ASN A 84 22.72 -1.54 -9.94
C ASN A 84 23.42 -2.82 -9.43
N GLY A 85 23.17 -3.96 -10.08
CA GLY A 85 23.82 -5.22 -9.70
C GLY A 85 23.54 -5.65 -8.26
N TYR A 86 22.26 -5.66 -7.84
CA TYR A 86 21.86 -5.99 -6.45
C TYR A 86 22.63 -7.21 -5.89
N ALA A 87 23.46 -6.97 -4.88
CA ALA A 87 24.42 -7.94 -4.35
C ALA A 87 23.92 -8.65 -3.07
N GLY A 88 22.61 -8.66 -2.82
CA GLY A 88 22.06 -9.29 -1.63
C GLY A 88 22.08 -10.82 -1.72
N ASP A 89 22.42 -11.48 -0.61
CA ASP A 89 22.55 -12.94 -0.52
C ASP A 89 21.22 -13.68 -0.77
N HIS A 90 20.09 -13.00 -0.53
CA HIS A 90 18.74 -13.60 -0.56
C HIS A 90 17.69 -12.67 -1.19
N PRO A 91 17.75 -12.40 -2.51
CA PRO A 91 16.78 -11.53 -3.18
C PRO A 91 15.33 -12.03 -3.06
N ALA A 92 15.13 -13.35 -2.99
CA ALA A 92 13.81 -13.95 -2.79
C ALA A 92 13.14 -13.53 -1.46
N ILE A 93 13.92 -13.39 -0.37
CA ILE A 93 13.38 -12.96 0.93
C ILE A 93 12.90 -11.51 0.84
N LEU A 94 13.66 -10.65 0.17
CA LEU A 94 13.25 -9.26 -0.09
C LEU A 94 11.96 -9.20 -0.90
N VAL A 95 11.88 -9.97 -1.99
CA VAL A 95 10.70 -10.03 -2.87
C VAL A 95 9.45 -10.45 -2.08
N ILE A 96 9.54 -11.55 -1.34
CA ILE A 96 8.44 -12.06 -0.52
C ILE A 96 8.07 -11.04 0.55
N GLY A 97 9.06 -10.41 1.20
CA GLY A 97 8.84 -9.38 2.21
C GLY A 97 8.04 -8.19 1.67
N LEU A 98 8.39 -7.66 0.50
CA LEU A 98 7.68 -6.55 -0.15
C LEU A 98 6.23 -6.92 -0.52
N ILE A 99 6.02 -8.11 -1.06
CA ILE A 99 4.69 -8.63 -1.40
C ILE A 99 3.84 -8.74 -0.13
N VAL A 100 4.36 -9.43 0.89
CA VAL A 100 3.66 -9.66 2.16
C VAL A 100 3.36 -8.34 2.86
N ALA A 101 4.30 -7.41 2.91
CA ALA A 101 4.11 -6.07 3.48
C ALA A 101 2.92 -5.36 2.80
N THR A 102 2.92 -5.35 1.46
CA THR A 102 1.88 -4.70 0.65
C THR A 102 0.51 -5.33 0.87
N VAL A 103 0.42 -6.67 0.88
CA VAL A 103 -0.83 -7.41 1.08
C VAL A 103 -1.36 -7.21 2.50
N ILE A 104 -0.53 -7.44 3.52
CA ILE A 104 -0.91 -7.28 4.93
C ILE A 104 -1.39 -5.86 5.19
N TRP A 105 -0.66 -4.86 4.72
CA TRP A 105 -1.05 -3.47 4.90
C TRP A 105 -2.38 -3.19 4.22
N THR A 106 -2.57 -3.62 2.97
CA THR A 106 -3.82 -3.41 2.22
C THR A 106 -5.02 -4.02 2.96
N ILE A 107 -4.90 -5.27 3.41
CA ILE A 107 -5.94 -5.95 4.19
C ILE A 107 -6.20 -5.19 5.51
N GLY A 108 -5.14 -4.81 6.22
CA GLY A 108 -5.24 -4.01 7.44
C GLY A 108 -5.87 -2.63 7.23
N GLY A 109 -5.62 -2.01 6.08
CA GLY A 109 -6.21 -0.75 5.65
C GLY A 109 -7.70 -0.89 5.41
N VAL A 110 -8.10 -1.86 4.59
CA VAL A 110 -9.50 -2.10 4.21
C VAL A 110 -10.34 -2.52 5.42
N LEU A 111 -9.82 -3.40 6.28
CA LEU A 111 -10.49 -3.85 7.50
C LEU A 111 -10.29 -2.90 8.69
N ASN A 112 -9.53 -1.82 8.51
CA ASN A 112 -9.14 -0.87 9.55
C ASN A 112 -8.47 -1.49 10.79
N LEU A 113 -7.72 -2.57 10.61
CA LEU A 113 -6.98 -3.26 11.66
C LEU A 113 -5.62 -2.58 11.86
N LYS A 114 -5.54 -1.71 12.88
CA LYS A 114 -4.30 -0.98 13.23
C LYS A 114 -3.05 -1.86 13.37
N PRO A 115 -3.11 -3.04 14.04
CA PRO A 115 -1.93 -3.88 14.17
C PRO A 115 -1.40 -4.39 12.83
N LEU A 116 -2.29 -4.76 11.90
CA LEU A 116 -1.88 -5.22 10.57
C LEU A 116 -1.22 -4.10 9.76
N LYS A 117 -1.76 -2.87 9.82
CA LYS A 117 -1.12 -1.72 9.18
C LYS A 117 0.30 -1.51 9.71
N GLY A 118 0.47 -1.51 11.03
CA GLY A 118 1.78 -1.36 11.65
C GLY A 118 2.77 -2.47 11.26
N ILE A 119 2.33 -3.73 11.19
CA ILE A 119 3.18 -4.84 10.71
C ILE A 119 3.57 -4.62 9.25
N GLY A 120 2.62 -4.23 8.40
CA GLY A 120 2.88 -3.93 6.99
C GLY A 120 3.89 -2.79 6.81
N ASP A 121 3.75 -1.70 7.57
CA ASP A 121 4.68 -0.56 7.54
C ASP A 121 6.10 -0.98 7.97
N LEU A 122 6.21 -1.75 9.06
CA LEU A 122 7.51 -2.25 9.54
C LEU A 122 8.19 -3.16 8.52
N LEU A 123 7.45 -4.10 7.93
CA LEU A 123 8.00 -5.00 6.90
C LEU A 123 8.45 -4.20 5.67
N LEU A 124 7.65 -3.23 5.21
CA LEU A 124 8.02 -2.40 4.07
C LEU A 124 9.29 -1.58 4.34
N ILE A 125 9.40 -0.95 5.52
CA ILE A 125 10.59 -0.18 5.91
C ILE A 125 11.83 -1.09 5.93
N VAL A 126 11.74 -2.27 6.55
CA VAL A 126 12.85 -3.23 6.58
C VAL A 126 13.23 -3.65 5.17
N SER A 127 12.27 -3.97 4.31
CA SER A 127 12.54 -4.32 2.91
C SER A 127 13.20 -3.17 2.12
N ILE A 128 12.80 -1.92 2.36
CA ILE A 128 13.44 -0.75 1.75
C ILE A 128 14.89 -0.63 2.23
N MET A 129 15.16 -0.81 3.52
CA MET A 129 16.53 -0.76 4.06
C MET A 129 17.42 -1.85 3.48
N VAL A 130 16.92 -3.09 3.40
CA VAL A 130 17.61 -4.21 2.75
C VAL A 130 17.85 -3.93 1.26
N THR A 131 16.88 -3.32 0.58
CA THR A 131 17.05 -2.89 -0.81
C THR A 131 18.20 -1.89 -0.94
N ILE A 132 18.21 -0.83 -0.13
CA ILE A 132 19.25 0.20 -0.14
C ILE A 132 20.63 -0.42 0.12
N GLU A 133 20.75 -1.28 1.13
CA GLU A 133 22.00 -1.97 1.45
C GLU A 133 22.48 -2.84 0.26
N GLY A 134 21.59 -3.64 -0.32
CA GLY A 134 21.94 -4.51 -1.44
C GLY A 134 22.27 -3.78 -2.73
N LEU A 135 21.65 -2.61 -2.97
CA LEU A 135 22.03 -1.71 -4.07
C LEU A 135 23.39 -1.05 -3.80
N ALA A 136 23.65 -0.59 -2.56
CA ALA A 136 24.91 0.04 -2.20
C ALA A 136 26.12 -0.91 -2.28
N LYS A 137 25.91 -2.21 -2.02
CA LYS A 137 26.92 -3.26 -2.19
C LYS A 137 27.14 -3.68 -3.65
N GLY A 138 26.17 -3.43 -4.52
CA GLY A 138 26.22 -3.78 -5.95
C GLY A 138 26.90 -2.73 -6.84
N LEU A 139 26.95 -1.48 -6.36
CA LEU A 139 27.73 -0.38 -6.94
C LEU A 139 29.22 -0.53 -6.63
#